data_AF-A0A101LCC0-F1
#
_entry.id   AF-A0A101LCC0-F1
#
_cell.length_a   1.000
_cell.length_b   1.000
_cell.length_c   1.000
_cell.angle_alpha   90.00
_cell.angle_beta   90.00
_cell.angle_gamma   90.00
#
_symmetry.space_group_name_H-M   'P 1'
#
loop_
_entity.id
_entity.type
_entity.pdbx_description
1 polymer ?
#
loop_
_entity_poly.entity_id
_entity_poly.type
_entity_poly.pdbx_seq_one_letter_code
_entity_poly.pdbx_strand_id
1 'polypeptide(L)'
;MLNQETLDRLWNFEDPAGSEARLRAAAADPAYDADARAELQTQVGRAMGLQGRYEEADALLAAIDPDEPTVGVRVLLERGRLLNSSGHAEMAVPLFEQAAELSDHLGEEFLAVDALHMLAIADAAHSETWTRSALEYASTVRDSRTRRWLVALHNNLGWTLHDAGRCTEAMVEFQLAEQWAERIGTPRQQELAREAIRTC
;
A
#
# COMPACT_ATOMS: atom_id res chain seq x y z
N MET A 1 1.84 1.03 -19.46
CA MET A 1 1.49 1.12 -18.03
C MET A 1 0.00 0.96 -17.81
N LEU A 2 -0.37 0.06 -16.91
CA LEU A 2 -1.75 -0.22 -16.57
C LEU A 2 -2.31 0.92 -15.70
N ASN A 3 -3.48 1.46 -16.07
CA ASN A 3 -4.14 2.43 -15.20
C ASN A 3 -4.45 1.79 -13.84
N GLN A 4 -4.00 2.42 -12.76
CA GLN A 4 -4.22 1.92 -11.41
C GLN A 4 -5.73 1.81 -11.04
N GLU A 5 -6.63 2.61 -11.63
CA GLU A 5 -8.07 2.39 -11.46
C GLU A 5 -8.55 1.04 -11.99
N THR A 6 -7.90 0.52 -13.05
CA THR A 6 -8.19 -0.82 -13.57
C THR A 6 -7.79 -1.87 -12.55
N LEU A 7 -6.61 -1.71 -11.92
CA LEU A 7 -6.15 -2.61 -10.86
C LEU A 7 -7.11 -2.64 -9.66
N ASP A 8 -7.58 -1.48 -9.22
CA ASP A 8 -8.50 -1.40 -8.07
C ASP A 8 -9.79 -2.20 -8.28
N ARG A 9 -10.32 -2.21 -9.51
CA ARG A 9 -11.55 -2.96 -9.83
C ARG A 9 -11.36 -4.47 -9.80
N LEU A 10 -10.12 -4.94 -9.85
CA LEU A 10 -9.79 -6.37 -9.73
C LEU A 10 -9.62 -6.81 -8.27
N TRP A 11 -9.56 -5.84 -7.34
CA TRP A 11 -9.34 -6.07 -5.93
C TRP A 11 -10.63 -6.14 -5.10
N ASN A 12 -10.72 -7.19 -4.29
CA ASN A 12 -11.52 -7.29 -3.09
C ASN A 12 -10.61 -7.86 -2.00
N PHE A 13 -10.18 -7.03 -1.06
CA PHE A 13 -9.27 -7.45 0.01
C PHE A 13 -9.90 -8.45 1.00
N GLU A 14 -11.23 -8.55 1.04
CA GLU A 14 -11.95 -9.57 1.83
C GLU A 14 -12.04 -10.92 1.10
N ASP A 15 -11.71 -10.96 -0.20
CA ASP A 15 -11.69 -12.17 -1.03
C ASP A 15 -10.37 -12.23 -1.85
N PRO A 16 -9.22 -12.45 -1.19
CA PRO A 16 -7.93 -12.52 -1.88
C PRO A 16 -7.88 -13.59 -2.98
N ALA A 17 -8.54 -14.74 -2.76
CA ALA A 17 -8.59 -15.83 -3.73
C ALA A 17 -9.38 -15.46 -5.00
N GLY A 18 -10.54 -14.82 -4.86
CA GLY A 18 -11.28 -14.32 -6.01
C GLY A 18 -10.55 -13.18 -6.73
N SER A 19 -9.84 -12.32 -6.00
CA SER A 19 -8.98 -11.30 -6.62
C SER A 19 -7.84 -11.91 -7.42
N GLU A 20 -7.17 -12.92 -6.88
CA GLU A 20 -6.13 -13.68 -7.61
C GLU A 20 -6.69 -14.23 -8.93
N ALA A 21 -7.88 -14.84 -8.90
CA ALA A 21 -8.51 -15.38 -10.10
C ALA A 21 -8.80 -14.30 -11.16
N ARG A 22 -9.33 -13.13 -10.74
CA ARG A 22 -9.58 -11.98 -11.64
C ARG A 22 -8.29 -11.41 -12.22
N LEU A 23 -7.26 -11.26 -11.39
CA LEU A 23 -5.95 -10.74 -11.80
C LEU A 23 -5.26 -11.68 -12.78
N ARG A 24 -5.30 -13.01 -12.55
CA ARG A 24 -4.78 -13.99 -13.52
C ARG A 24 -5.53 -13.98 -14.84
N ALA A 25 -6.86 -13.88 -14.80
CA ALA A 25 -7.67 -13.78 -16.02
C ALA A 25 -7.29 -12.52 -16.82
N ALA A 26 -7.12 -11.38 -16.15
CA ALA A 26 -6.64 -10.16 -16.78
C ALA A 26 -5.21 -10.32 -17.34
N ALA A 27 -4.29 -10.94 -16.61
CA ALA A 27 -2.91 -11.15 -17.07
C ALA A 27 -2.81 -12.08 -18.30
N ALA A 28 -3.82 -12.93 -18.52
CA ALA A 28 -3.93 -13.80 -19.69
C ALA A 28 -4.61 -13.14 -20.89
N ASP A 29 -5.18 -11.94 -20.73
CA ASP A 29 -5.84 -11.21 -21.81
C ASP A 29 -4.80 -10.68 -22.81
N PRO A 30 -4.84 -11.10 -24.09
CA PRO A 30 -3.89 -10.63 -25.11
C PRO A 30 -4.03 -9.14 -25.44
N ALA A 31 -5.07 -8.46 -24.95
CA ALA A 31 -5.22 -7.01 -25.09
C ALA A 31 -4.19 -6.21 -24.28
N TYR A 32 -3.58 -6.80 -23.24
CA TYR A 32 -2.53 -6.15 -22.47
C TYR A 32 -1.14 -6.42 -23.05
N ASP A 33 -0.33 -5.35 -23.13
CA ASP A 33 1.08 -5.44 -23.50
C ASP A 33 1.91 -6.20 -22.43
N ALA A 34 3.21 -6.37 -22.68
CA ALA A 34 4.08 -7.10 -21.77
C ALA A 34 4.17 -6.44 -20.39
N ASP A 35 4.31 -5.10 -20.36
CA ASP A 35 4.48 -4.34 -19.11
C ASP A 35 3.20 -4.36 -18.26
N ALA A 36 2.03 -4.16 -18.87
CA ALA A 36 0.76 -4.26 -18.16
C ALA A 36 0.51 -5.66 -17.63
N ARG A 37 0.92 -6.71 -18.36
CA ARG A 37 0.86 -8.09 -17.87
C ARG A 37 1.82 -8.33 -16.70
N ALA A 38 3.03 -7.77 -16.74
CA ALA A 38 3.97 -7.84 -15.63
C ALA A 38 3.42 -7.12 -14.39
N GLU A 39 2.84 -5.93 -14.53
CA GLU A 39 2.14 -5.23 -13.45
C GLU A 39 1.02 -6.09 -12.84
N LEU A 40 0.18 -6.73 -13.67
CA LEU A 40 -0.87 -7.66 -13.19
C LEU A 40 -0.28 -8.86 -12.44
N GLN A 41 0.84 -9.41 -12.90
CA GLN A 41 1.50 -10.52 -12.22
C GLN A 41 2.04 -10.13 -10.83
N THR A 42 2.53 -8.89 -10.65
CA THR A 42 2.89 -8.42 -9.29
C THR A 42 1.69 -8.47 -8.35
N GLN A 43 0.51 -8.06 -8.84
CA GLN A 43 -0.72 -8.07 -8.05
C GLN A 43 -1.22 -9.50 -7.78
N VAL A 44 -0.98 -10.46 -8.69
CA VAL A 44 -1.21 -11.88 -8.41
C VAL A 44 -0.32 -12.34 -7.25
N GLY A 45 0.97 -11.96 -7.25
CA GLY A 45 1.88 -12.24 -6.14
C GLY A 45 1.38 -11.68 -4.80
N ARG A 46 0.90 -10.44 -4.79
CA ARG A 46 0.23 -9.82 -3.62
C ARG A 46 -0.94 -10.65 -3.10
N ALA A 47 -1.82 -11.08 -4.02
CA ALA A 47 -3.03 -11.83 -3.66
C ALA A 47 -2.69 -13.21 -3.08
N MET A 48 -1.64 -13.86 -3.61
CA MET A 48 -1.11 -15.12 -3.07
C MET A 48 -0.49 -14.92 -1.68
N GLY A 49 0.25 -13.83 -1.46
CA GLY A 49 0.80 -13.46 -0.16
C GLY A 49 -0.27 -13.29 0.91
N LEU A 50 -1.38 -12.62 0.58
CA LEU A 50 -2.54 -12.48 1.49
C LEU A 50 -3.22 -13.82 1.84
N GLN A 51 -3.01 -14.86 1.02
CA GLN A 51 -3.48 -16.22 1.29
C GLN A 51 -2.45 -17.09 2.03
N GLY A 52 -1.30 -16.53 2.42
CA GLY A 52 -0.22 -17.27 3.07
C GLY A 52 0.62 -18.13 2.12
N ARG A 53 0.45 -17.99 0.80
CA ARG A 53 1.17 -18.76 -0.22
C ARG A 53 2.49 -18.10 -0.59
N TYR A 54 3.35 -17.90 0.41
CA TYR A 54 4.54 -17.06 0.29
C TYR A 54 5.58 -17.59 -0.71
N GLU A 55 5.89 -18.89 -0.67
CA GLU A 55 6.89 -19.49 -1.57
C GLU A 55 6.45 -19.41 -3.04
N GLU A 56 5.18 -19.73 -3.32
CA GLU A 56 4.64 -19.63 -4.67
C GLU A 56 4.61 -18.17 -5.16
N ALA A 57 4.32 -17.23 -4.26
CA ALA A 57 4.31 -15.80 -4.59
C ALA A 57 5.72 -15.27 -4.86
N ASP A 58 6.72 -15.65 -4.07
CA ASP A 58 8.11 -15.25 -4.30
C ASP A 58 8.64 -15.83 -5.62
N ALA A 59 8.35 -17.11 -5.91
CA ALA A 59 8.72 -17.73 -7.18
C ALA A 59 8.07 -17.02 -8.39
N LEU A 60 6.81 -16.61 -8.27
CA LEU A 60 6.13 -15.82 -9.30
C LEU A 60 6.81 -14.46 -9.49
N LEU A 61 7.06 -13.72 -8.41
CA LEU A 61 7.66 -12.38 -8.46
C LEU A 61 9.10 -12.41 -8.98
N ALA A 62 9.87 -13.45 -8.65
CA ALA A 62 11.24 -13.65 -9.13
C ALA A 62 11.31 -13.94 -10.64
N ALA A 63 10.21 -14.40 -11.26
CA ALA A 63 10.14 -14.68 -12.68
C ALA A 63 9.72 -13.47 -13.52
N ILE A 64 9.33 -12.35 -12.89
CA ILE A 64 8.95 -11.12 -13.59
C ILE A 64 10.24 -10.39 -13.98
N ASP A 65 10.39 -10.09 -15.27
CA ASP A 65 11.48 -9.26 -15.78
C ASP A 65 11.10 -7.78 -15.67
N PRO A 66 11.77 -6.97 -14.83
CA PRO A 66 11.40 -5.58 -14.60
C PRO A 66 12.09 -4.64 -15.60
N ASP A 67 11.97 -4.92 -16.90
CA ASP A 67 12.48 -4.02 -17.96
C ASP A 67 11.86 -2.62 -17.83
N GLU A 68 10.59 -2.55 -17.43
CA GLU A 68 9.88 -1.31 -17.12
C GLU A 68 10.10 -0.91 -15.63
N PRO A 69 10.63 0.29 -15.33
CA PRO A 69 10.97 0.69 -13.96
C PRO A 69 9.83 0.61 -12.96
N THR A 70 8.60 0.94 -13.35
CA THR A 70 7.42 0.87 -12.47
C THR A 70 7.07 -0.57 -12.09
N VAL A 71 7.32 -1.55 -12.97
CA VAL A 71 7.22 -2.97 -12.64
C VAL A 71 8.24 -3.33 -11.56
N GLY A 72 9.47 -2.82 -11.68
CA GLY A 72 10.52 -2.98 -10.66
C GLY A 72 10.10 -2.48 -9.28
N VAL A 73 9.51 -1.28 -9.19
CA VAL A 73 8.95 -0.74 -7.93
C VAL A 73 7.91 -1.68 -7.34
N ARG A 74 6.95 -2.17 -8.16
CA ARG A 74 5.92 -3.08 -7.68
C ARG A 74 6.51 -4.40 -7.20
N VAL A 75 7.48 -4.97 -7.91
CA VAL A 75 8.16 -6.19 -7.46
C VAL A 75 8.82 -5.98 -6.09
N LEU A 76 9.51 -4.86 -5.88
CA LEU A 76 10.10 -4.51 -4.57
C LEU A 76 9.03 -4.44 -3.46
N LEU A 77 7.92 -3.73 -3.71
CA LEU A 77 6.80 -3.63 -2.78
C LEU A 77 6.22 -5.00 -2.42
N GLU A 78 5.91 -5.82 -3.42
CA GLU A 78 5.24 -7.10 -3.17
C GLU A 78 6.18 -8.10 -2.48
N ARG A 79 7.46 -8.15 -2.85
CA ARG A 79 8.46 -8.97 -2.14
C ARG A 79 8.66 -8.50 -0.69
N GLY A 80 8.70 -7.19 -0.47
CA GLY A 80 8.70 -6.62 0.88
C GLY A 80 7.47 -7.04 1.69
N ARG A 81 6.27 -7.01 1.10
CA ARG A 81 5.04 -7.48 1.78
C ARG A 81 5.11 -8.95 2.13
N LEU A 82 5.62 -9.81 1.24
CA LEU A 82 5.79 -11.25 1.53
C LEU A 82 6.74 -11.47 2.72
N LEU A 83 7.88 -10.79 2.74
CA LEU A 83 8.83 -10.87 3.86
C LEU A 83 8.19 -10.37 5.17
N ASN A 84 7.54 -9.21 5.14
CA ASN A 84 6.89 -8.65 6.32
C ASN A 84 5.79 -9.58 6.88
N SER A 85 4.88 -10.05 6.01
CA SER A 85 3.79 -10.95 6.42
C SER A 85 4.25 -12.34 6.84
N SER A 86 5.42 -12.80 6.39
CA SER A 86 6.03 -14.06 6.83
C SER A 86 6.90 -13.92 8.09
N GLY A 87 6.93 -12.75 8.73
CA GLY A 87 7.64 -12.50 9.99
C GLY A 87 9.09 -12.02 9.84
N HIS A 88 9.51 -11.65 8.62
CA HIS A 88 10.86 -11.18 8.31
C HIS A 88 10.88 -9.66 8.05
N ALA A 89 10.27 -8.88 8.96
CA ALA A 89 10.08 -7.44 8.79
C ALA A 89 11.41 -6.69 8.55
N GLU A 90 12.48 -7.02 9.27
CA GLU A 90 13.81 -6.41 9.08
C GLU A 90 14.36 -6.59 7.67
N MET A 91 14.06 -7.71 7.01
CA MET A 91 14.46 -7.96 5.63
C MET A 91 13.59 -7.22 4.61
N ALA A 92 12.37 -6.84 4.99
CA ALA A 92 11.44 -6.11 4.14
C ALA A 92 11.79 -4.61 4.06
N VAL A 93 12.29 -4.02 5.14
CA VAL A 93 12.68 -2.60 5.22
C VAL A 93 13.52 -2.12 4.04
N PRO A 94 14.68 -2.73 3.71
CA PRO A 94 15.51 -2.25 2.60
C PRO A 94 14.83 -2.36 1.23
N LEU A 95 13.83 -3.26 1.07
CA LEU A 95 13.05 -3.32 -0.18
C LEU A 95 12.05 -2.18 -0.27
N PHE A 96 11.41 -1.82 0.84
CA PHE A 96 10.49 -0.68 0.88
C PHE A 96 11.21 0.66 0.77
N GLU A 97 12.41 0.81 1.33
CA GLU A 97 13.25 2.00 1.12
C GLU A 97 13.59 2.18 -0.36
N GLN A 98 14.07 1.11 -1.02
CA GLN A 98 14.34 1.14 -2.46
C GLN A 98 13.08 1.43 -3.28
N ALA A 99 11.93 0.85 -2.90
CA ALA A 99 10.68 1.14 -3.57
C ALA A 99 10.26 2.61 -3.42
N ALA A 100 10.41 3.20 -2.24
CA ALA A 100 10.10 4.60 -1.98
C ALA A 100 11.01 5.55 -2.78
N GLU A 101 12.32 5.31 -2.78
CA GLU A 101 13.28 6.12 -3.54
C GLU A 101 13.03 6.04 -5.05
N LEU A 102 12.87 4.82 -5.59
CA LEU A 102 12.67 4.62 -7.02
C LEU A 102 11.33 5.19 -7.49
N SER A 103 10.25 4.98 -6.73
CA SER A 103 8.93 5.53 -7.07
C SER A 103 8.93 7.06 -7.04
N ASP A 104 9.59 7.70 -6.08
CA ASP A 104 9.74 9.16 -6.06
C ASP A 104 10.50 9.67 -7.29
N HIS A 105 11.64 9.03 -7.63
CA HIS A 105 12.41 9.38 -8.82
C HIS A 105 11.65 9.23 -10.14
N LEU A 106 10.74 8.26 -10.21
CA LEU A 106 9.89 8.03 -11.39
C LEU A 106 8.63 8.92 -11.41
N GLY A 107 8.32 9.62 -10.31
CA GLY A 107 7.06 10.35 -10.16
C GLY A 107 5.84 9.46 -9.95
N GLU A 108 6.05 8.22 -9.49
CA GLU A 108 5.00 7.26 -9.14
C GLU A 108 4.44 7.56 -7.75
N GLU A 109 3.81 8.73 -7.61
CA GLU A 109 3.38 9.30 -6.31
C GLU A 109 2.58 8.32 -5.45
N PHE A 110 1.70 7.52 -6.06
CA PHE A 110 0.90 6.51 -5.36
C PHE A 110 1.77 5.40 -4.75
N LEU A 111 2.76 4.92 -5.51
CA LEU A 111 3.65 3.85 -5.07
C LEU A 111 4.65 4.35 -4.01
N ALA A 112 5.07 5.61 -4.10
CA ALA A 112 5.90 6.26 -3.07
C ALA A 112 5.19 6.31 -1.72
N VAL A 113 3.93 6.76 -1.71
CA VAL A 113 3.12 6.76 -0.49
C VAL A 113 2.87 5.35 0.04
N ASP A 114 2.61 4.38 -0.84
CA ASP A 114 2.44 2.97 -0.47
C ASP A 114 3.71 2.38 0.17
N ALA A 115 4.89 2.69 -0.39
CA ALA A 115 6.18 2.24 0.15
C ALA A 115 6.46 2.84 1.54
N LEU A 116 6.23 4.16 1.71
CA LEU A 116 6.39 4.82 3.01
C LEU A 116 5.40 4.28 4.06
N HIS A 117 4.17 3.99 3.65
CA HIS A 117 3.21 3.32 4.52
C HIS A 117 3.69 1.93 4.94
N MET A 118 4.27 1.16 4.02
CA MET A 118 4.83 -0.15 4.34
C MET A 118 6.06 -0.09 5.24
N LEU A 119 6.90 0.93 5.10
CA LEU A 119 7.99 1.20 6.06
C LEU A 119 7.45 1.43 7.47
N ALA A 120 6.37 2.20 7.61
CA ALA A 120 5.76 2.42 8.92
C ALA A 120 5.22 1.15 9.58
N ILE A 121 4.90 0.12 8.80
CA ILE A 121 4.46 -1.19 9.30
C ILE A 121 5.67 -2.08 9.63
N ALA A 122 6.65 -2.15 8.73
CA ALA A 122 7.79 -3.07 8.85
C ALA A 122 8.83 -2.60 9.87
N ASP A 123 9.06 -1.28 9.95
CA ASP A 123 10.00 -0.65 10.89
C ASP A 123 9.25 -0.02 12.06
N ALA A 124 8.75 -0.88 12.96
CA ALA A 124 7.94 -0.46 14.10
C ALA A 124 8.64 0.57 15.01
N ALA A 125 9.98 0.53 15.11
CA ALA A 125 10.76 1.47 15.91
C ALA A 125 10.70 2.90 15.36
N HIS A 126 10.50 3.06 14.05
CA HIS A 126 10.41 4.36 13.39
C HIS A 126 9.04 4.59 12.74
N SER A 127 8.01 3.84 13.14
CA SER A 127 6.67 3.88 12.56
C SER A 127 6.06 5.29 12.52
N GLU A 128 6.20 6.07 13.60
CA GLU A 128 5.74 7.46 13.68
C GLU A 128 6.47 8.35 12.65
N THR A 129 7.79 8.20 12.51
CA THR A 129 8.61 8.96 11.55
C THR A 129 8.18 8.65 10.13
N TRP A 130 8.08 7.37 9.78
CA TRP A 130 7.68 6.95 8.43
C TRP A 130 6.27 7.40 8.07
N THR A 131 5.33 7.30 9.03
CA THR A 131 3.96 7.77 8.81
C THR A 131 3.91 9.28 8.57
N ARG A 132 4.71 10.07 9.30
CA ARG A 132 4.81 11.52 9.06
C ARG A 132 5.41 11.84 7.70
N SER A 133 6.46 11.14 7.28
CA SER A 133 7.02 11.31 5.93
C SER A 133 5.99 10.98 4.85
N ALA A 134 5.21 9.92 5.02
CA ALA A 134 4.11 9.59 4.10
C ALA A 134 3.04 10.68 4.04
N LEU A 135 2.65 11.26 5.20
CA LEU A 135 1.70 12.37 5.27
C LEU A 135 2.22 13.63 4.58
N GLU A 136 3.48 13.99 4.84
CA GLU A 136 4.15 15.13 4.20
C GLU A 136 4.14 14.94 2.68
N TYR A 137 4.58 13.78 2.20
CA TYR A 137 4.59 13.45 0.78
C TYR A 137 3.19 13.53 0.16
N ALA A 138 2.22 12.79 0.71
CA ALA A 138 0.85 12.71 0.19
C ALA A 138 0.11 14.06 0.21
N SER A 139 0.50 14.99 1.08
CA SER A 139 -0.09 16.34 1.13
C SER A 139 0.27 17.20 -0.10
N THR A 140 1.40 16.92 -0.75
CA THR A 140 1.88 17.65 -1.93
C THR A 140 1.27 17.14 -3.24
N VAL A 141 0.88 15.86 -3.27
CA VAL A 141 0.30 15.18 -4.42
C VAL A 141 -0.99 15.87 -4.83
N ARG A 142 -1.29 15.95 -6.14
CA ARG A 142 -2.53 16.56 -6.66
C ARG A 142 -3.62 15.55 -6.97
N ASP A 143 -3.23 14.32 -7.30
CA ASP A 143 -4.15 13.24 -7.62
C ASP A 143 -5.06 12.91 -6.41
N SER A 144 -6.36 12.95 -6.63
CA SER A 144 -7.36 12.77 -5.58
C SER A 144 -7.36 11.36 -5.00
N ARG A 145 -7.02 10.38 -5.84
CA ARG A 145 -6.91 8.99 -5.45
C ARG A 145 -5.71 8.78 -4.53
N THR A 146 -4.54 9.30 -4.85
CA THR A 146 -3.35 9.23 -3.99
C THR A 146 -3.56 10.00 -2.69
N ARG A 147 -4.19 11.19 -2.73
CA ARG A 147 -4.58 11.92 -1.51
C ARG A 147 -5.48 11.12 -0.57
N ARG A 148 -6.23 10.13 -1.06
CA ARG A 148 -7.06 9.26 -0.20
C ARG A 148 -6.22 8.50 0.83
N TRP A 149 -4.93 8.29 0.59
CA TRP A 149 -4.01 7.75 1.58
C TRP A 149 -3.97 8.56 2.88
N LEU A 150 -4.20 9.88 2.83
CA LEU A 150 -4.22 10.73 4.01
C LEU A 150 -5.21 10.22 5.06
N VAL A 151 -6.31 9.60 4.65
CA VAL A 151 -7.27 8.99 5.59
C VAL A 151 -6.63 7.87 6.41
N ALA A 152 -6.00 6.90 5.74
CA ALA A 152 -5.38 5.76 6.40
C ALA A 152 -4.14 6.18 7.19
N LEU A 153 -3.32 7.08 6.66
CA LEU A 153 -2.10 7.56 7.30
C LEU A 153 -2.39 8.32 8.60
N HIS A 154 -3.34 9.26 8.59
CA HIS A 154 -3.76 9.95 9.82
C HIS A 154 -4.37 8.97 10.84
N ASN A 155 -5.19 8.03 10.39
CA ASN A 155 -5.75 7.00 11.29
C ASN A 155 -4.64 6.14 11.94
N ASN A 156 -3.65 5.71 11.17
CA ASN A 156 -2.53 4.90 11.67
C ASN A 156 -1.63 5.68 12.63
N LEU A 157 -1.36 6.96 12.33
CA LEU A 157 -0.62 7.84 13.23
C LEU A 157 -1.38 8.05 14.54
N GLY A 158 -2.70 8.26 14.46
CA GLY A 158 -3.57 8.38 15.63
C GLY A 158 -3.46 7.16 16.55
N TRP A 159 -3.54 5.95 16.00
CA TRP A 159 -3.37 4.71 16.78
C TRP A 159 -1.98 4.58 17.38
N THR A 160 -0.94 4.90 16.62
CA THR A 160 0.45 4.91 17.11
C THR A 160 0.62 5.84 18.31
N LEU A 161 0.06 7.05 18.23
CA LEU A 161 0.11 8.04 19.32
C LEU A 161 -0.75 7.61 20.51
N HIS A 162 -1.92 7.03 20.26
CA HIS A 162 -2.81 6.52 21.30
C HIS A 162 -2.12 5.43 22.12
N ASP A 163 -1.48 4.47 21.46
CA ASP A 163 -0.76 3.36 22.11
C ASP A 163 0.47 3.85 22.89
N ALA A 164 1.04 5.00 22.51
CA ALA A 164 2.07 5.70 23.26
C ALA A 164 1.53 6.57 24.43
N GLY A 165 0.22 6.57 24.68
CA GLY A 165 -0.44 7.37 25.73
C GLY A 165 -0.58 8.86 25.40
N ARG A 166 -0.33 9.26 24.16
CA ARG A 166 -0.41 10.66 23.67
C ARG A 166 -1.81 10.97 23.15
N CYS A 167 -2.84 10.74 23.97
CA CYS A 167 -4.25 10.77 23.56
C CYS A 167 -4.70 12.09 22.91
N THR A 168 -4.21 13.24 23.39
CA THR A 168 -4.57 14.55 22.79
C THR A 168 -4.06 14.67 21.36
N GLU A 169 -2.85 14.21 21.08
CA GLU A 169 -2.29 14.22 19.73
C GLU A 169 -2.96 13.17 18.85
N ALA A 170 -3.24 11.99 19.39
CA ALA A 170 -4.00 10.95 18.70
C ALA A 170 -5.38 11.44 18.24
N MET A 171 -6.12 12.15 19.10
CA MET A 171 -7.42 12.73 18.78
C MET A 171 -7.34 13.71 17.60
N VAL A 172 -6.29 14.53 17.53
CA VAL A 172 -6.08 15.45 16.39
C VAL A 172 -5.92 14.66 15.10
N GLU A 173 -5.11 13.60 15.11
CA GLU A 173 -4.90 12.75 13.93
C GLU A 173 -6.18 12.02 13.51
N PHE A 174 -6.97 11.49 14.45
CA PHE A 174 -8.25 10.87 14.13
C PHE A 174 -9.26 11.85 13.52
N GLN A 175 -9.29 13.10 14.03
CA GLN A 175 -10.12 14.16 13.44
C GLN A 175 -9.67 14.54 12.03
N LEU A 176 -8.36 14.55 11.76
CA LEU A 176 -7.84 14.77 10.41
C LEU A 176 -8.21 13.60 9.48
N ALA A 177 -8.12 12.36 9.97
CA ALA A 177 -8.56 11.18 9.22
C ALA A 177 -10.06 11.28 8.84
N GLU A 178 -10.93 11.70 9.78
CA GLU A 178 -12.35 11.91 9.52
C GLU A 178 -12.59 13.00 8.46
N GLN A 179 -11.96 14.17 8.61
CA GLN A 179 -12.09 15.27 7.63
C GLN A 179 -11.70 14.84 6.21
N TRP A 180 -10.61 14.08 6.07
CA TRP A 180 -10.21 13.54 4.77
C TRP A 180 -11.18 12.46 4.28
N ALA A 181 -11.71 11.62 5.18
CA ALA A 181 -12.64 10.57 4.82
C ALA A 181 -13.97 11.14 4.29
N GLU A 182 -14.47 12.22 4.89
CA GLU A 182 -15.67 12.93 4.44
C GLU A 182 -15.46 13.58 3.06
N ARG A 183 -14.25 14.07 2.79
CA ARG A 183 -13.92 14.76 1.54
C ARG A 183 -13.71 13.82 0.36
N ILE A 184 -12.94 12.74 0.56
CA ILE A 184 -12.43 11.88 -0.53
C ILE A 184 -12.37 10.38 -0.19
N GLY A 185 -12.76 9.99 1.01
CA GLY A 185 -12.71 8.60 1.48
C GLY A 185 -13.88 7.75 0.98
N THR A 186 -13.74 6.43 1.17
CA THR A 186 -14.85 5.49 0.98
C THR A 186 -15.81 5.50 2.18
N PRO A 187 -17.05 4.98 2.06
CA PRO A 187 -17.95 4.85 3.20
C PRO A 187 -17.32 4.08 4.38
N ARG A 188 -16.58 3.00 4.08
CA ARG A 188 -15.86 2.23 5.08
C ARG A 188 -14.79 3.05 5.80
N GLN A 189 -14.07 3.90 5.08
CA GLN A 189 -13.07 4.77 5.69
C GLN A 189 -13.71 5.85 6.59
N GLN A 190 -14.89 6.38 6.22
CA GLN A 190 -15.63 7.30 7.08
C GLN A 190 -16.10 6.64 8.38
N GLU A 191 -16.58 5.39 8.30
CA GLU A 191 -16.95 4.60 9.47
C GLU A 191 -15.76 4.37 10.40
N LEU A 192 -14.62 3.94 9.84
CA LEU A 192 -13.40 3.67 10.61
C LEU A 192 -12.88 4.93 11.32
N ALA A 193 -12.86 6.07 10.64
CA ALA A 193 -12.41 7.33 11.26
C ALA A 193 -13.31 7.75 12.43
N ARG A 194 -14.65 7.64 12.27
CA ARG A 194 -15.63 7.91 13.34
C ARG A 194 -15.53 6.92 14.50
N GLU A 195 -15.20 5.67 14.21
CA GLU A 195 -14.97 4.65 15.24
C GLU A 195 -13.71 4.96 16.05
N ALA A 196 -12.62 5.36 15.40
CA ALA A 196 -11.37 5.74 16.07
C ALA A 196 -11.58 6.90 17.04
N ILE A 197 -12.29 7.97 16.63
CA ILE A 197 -12.63 9.11 17.51
C ILE A 197 -13.47 8.68 18.72
N ARG A 198 -14.42 7.74 18.55
CA ARG A 198 -15.28 7.26 19.65
C ARG A 198 -14.54 6.35 20.64
N THR A 199 -13.48 5.70 20.17
CA THR A 199 -12.71 4.72 20.97
C THR A 199 -11.64 5.42 21.80
N CYS A 200 -11.12 6.54 21.31
CA CYS A 200 -10.17 7.42 22.01
C CYS A 200 -10.84 8.28 23.08
#